data_AF-A0A7U5K8I5-F1
#
_entry.id   AF-A0A7U5K8I5-F1
#
_cell.length_a   1.000
_cell.length_b   1.000
_cell.length_c   1.000
_cell.angle_alpha   90.00
_cell.angle_beta   90.00
_cell.angle_gamma   90.00
#
_symmetry.space_group_name_H-M   'P 1'
#
loop_
_entity.id
_entity.type
_entity.pdbx_description
1 polymer ?
#
loop_
_entity_poly.entity_id
_entity_poly.type
_entity_poly.pdbx_seq_one_letter_code
_entity_poly.pdbx_strand_id
1 'polypeptide(L)'
;MSVVVVSGLATGVGKTTATAAIVQILREKGKDVVPVKVARLGTSVAGADIGTIEKLTGIRGEDFSSEEDPLAKVRELSDTGVTVVLEGSGGLSVPLLNGKTIADIAAELNAPMIVVSGMASGAVGLAVQAVAFARACGARVAGLLGGKLPSGADLRTRLTLVEVSRAIGVPFLGSLNDGVGSLGSEQFAQALSTIFLPKDW
;
A
#
# COMPACT_ATOMS: atom_id res chain seq x y z
N MET A 1 5.25 -2.66 16.94
CA MET A 1 5.45 -1.83 15.73
C MET A 1 4.10 -1.66 15.07
N SER A 2 3.68 -0.42 14.89
CA SER A 2 2.28 -0.01 14.73
C SER A 2 2.04 0.79 13.45
N VAL A 3 2.99 0.85 12.51
CA VAL A 3 2.78 1.52 11.21
C VAL A 3 3.27 0.62 10.08
N VAL A 4 2.46 0.50 9.03
CA VAL A 4 2.80 -0.11 7.74
C VAL A 4 2.53 0.94 6.66
N VAL A 5 3.47 1.14 5.74
CA VAL A 5 3.31 2.10 4.64
C VAL A 5 2.99 1.38 3.34
N VAL A 6 1.99 1.87 2.61
CA VAL A 6 1.60 1.36 1.29
C VAL A 6 1.91 2.42 0.25
N SER A 7 2.80 2.11 -0.68
CA SER A 7 3.15 2.96 -1.81
C SER A 7 2.85 2.24 -3.12
N GLY A 8 2.90 2.95 -4.24
CA GLY A 8 2.72 2.38 -5.56
C GLY A 8 3.70 2.95 -6.56
N LEU A 9 3.90 2.23 -7.66
CA LEU A 9 4.82 2.66 -8.71
C LEU A 9 4.31 3.87 -9.49
N ALA A 10 2.98 4.02 -9.59
CA ALA A 10 2.33 5.12 -10.28
C ALA A 10 0.91 5.36 -9.76
N THR A 11 0.24 6.39 -10.27
CA THR A 11 -1.20 6.58 -10.10
C THR A 11 -1.97 5.45 -10.81
N GLY A 12 -3.09 5.02 -10.23
CA GLY A 12 -3.98 4.03 -10.86
C GLY A 12 -3.56 2.56 -10.75
N VAL A 13 -2.38 2.26 -10.18
CA VAL A 13 -1.86 0.87 -10.04
C VAL A 13 -2.64 -0.01 -9.04
N GLY A 14 -3.60 0.55 -8.30
CA GLY A 14 -4.41 -0.20 -7.31
C GLY A 14 -3.97 0.00 -5.85
N LYS A 15 -3.26 1.08 -5.52
CA LYS A 15 -2.81 1.38 -4.15
C LYS A 15 -3.95 1.33 -3.13
N THR A 16 -5.04 2.07 -3.34
CA THR A 16 -6.16 2.16 -2.40
C THR A 16 -6.78 0.79 -2.11
N THR A 17 -6.97 -0.04 -3.15
CA THR A 17 -7.48 -1.41 -3.00
C THR A 17 -6.47 -2.32 -2.29
N ALA A 18 -5.18 -2.12 -2.53
CA ALA A 18 -4.12 -2.82 -1.79
C ALA A 18 -4.05 -2.39 -0.32
N THR A 19 -4.22 -1.11 -0.02
CA THR A 19 -4.36 -0.59 1.35
C THR A 19 -5.52 -1.30 2.04
N ALA A 20 -6.70 -1.34 1.41
CA ALA A 20 -7.86 -2.06 1.93
C ALA A 20 -7.59 -3.55 2.17
N ALA A 21 -6.87 -4.21 1.26
CA ALA A 21 -6.50 -5.61 1.41
C ALA A 21 -5.59 -5.83 2.63
N ILE A 22 -4.58 -4.98 2.81
CA ILE A 22 -3.67 -5.04 3.96
C ILE A 22 -4.43 -4.79 5.26
N VAL A 23 -5.32 -3.79 5.28
CA VAL A 23 -6.18 -3.48 6.43
C VAL A 23 -7.04 -4.69 6.80
N GLN A 24 -7.73 -5.28 5.82
CA GLN A 24 -8.59 -6.44 6.04
C GLN A 24 -7.81 -7.65 6.57
N ILE A 25 -6.65 -7.97 6.00
CA ILE A 25 -5.84 -9.11 6.43
C ILE A 25 -5.28 -8.90 7.85
N LEU A 26 -4.82 -7.69 8.18
CA LEU A 26 -4.33 -7.38 9.52
C LEU A 26 -5.46 -7.45 10.56
N ARG A 27 -6.66 -6.98 10.21
CA ARG A 27 -7.86 -7.13 11.05
C ARG A 27 -8.21 -8.60 11.29
N GLU A 28 -8.18 -9.44 10.25
CA GLU A 28 -8.41 -10.89 10.37
C GLU A 28 -7.38 -11.59 11.25
N LYS A 29 -6.16 -11.05 11.32
CA LYS A 29 -5.12 -11.46 12.27
C LYS A 29 -5.32 -10.92 13.70
N GLY A 30 -6.44 -10.25 13.97
CA GLY A 30 -6.79 -9.73 15.30
C GLY A 30 -6.11 -8.41 15.67
N LYS A 31 -5.55 -7.67 14.69
CA LYS A 31 -5.03 -6.32 14.94
C LYS A 31 -6.17 -5.32 15.00
N ASP A 32 -6.03 -4.34 15.88
CA ASP A 32 -6.77 -3.09 15.78
C ASP A 32 -6.08 -2.23 14.72
N VAL A 33 -6.79 -1.86 13.64
CA VAL A 33 -6.17 -1.30 12.43
C VAL A 33 -6.89 -0.02 12.03
N VAL A 34 -6.12 1.02 11.71
CA VAL A 34 -6.65 2.28 11.17
C VAL A 34 -5.94 2.64 9.86
N PRO A 35 -6.64 2.69 8.71
CA PRO A 35 -6.08 3.24 7.48
C PRO A 35 -5.92 4.76 7.62
N VAL A 36 -4.77 5.29 7.20
CA VAL A 36 -4.46 6.72 7.31
C VAL A 36 -3.92 7.25 6.00
N LYS A 37 -4.32 8.47 5.64
CA LYS A 37 -3.72 9.26 4.56
C LYS A 37 -3.07 10.51 5.14
N VAL A 38 -1.81 10.77 4.78
CA VAL A 38 -1.06 11.93 5.29
C VAL A 38 -0.85 13.03 4.25
N ALA A 39 -1.05 12.72 2.97
CA ALA A 39 -0.88 13.68 1.88
C ALA A 39 -1.72 13.29 0.66
N ARG A 40 -2.14 14.30 -0.11
CA ARG A 40 -2.90 14.16 -1.36
C ARG A 40 -2.16 14.81 -2.53
N LEU A 41 -2.38 14.31 -3.74
CA LEU A 41 -1.88 14.93 -4.97
C LEU A 41 -2.98 15.68 -5.70
N GLY A 42 -2.70 16.93 -6.08
CA GLY A 42 -3.55 17.75 -6.93
C GLY A 42 -4.98 17.92 -6.40
N THR A 43 -5.96 17.78 -7.29
CA THR A 43 -7.39 17.97 -7.02
C THR A 43 -8.08 16.73 -6.43
N SER A 44 -7.32 15.77 -5.89
CA SER A 44 -7.90 14.56 -5.30
C SER A 44 -8.87 14.93 -4.18
N VAL A 45 -10.10 14.43 -4.28
CA VAL A 45 -11.18 14.69 -3.33
C VAL A 45 -10.78 14.17 -1.96
N ALA A 46 -10.88 15.02 -0.93
CA ALA A 46 -10.55 14.65 0.45
C ALA A 46 -11.37 13.43 0.88
N GLY A 47 -10.72 12.48 1.56
CA GLY A 47 -11.39 11.27 2.05
C GLY A 47 -11.85 10.26 1.00
N ALA A 48 -11.64 10.47 -0.32
CA ALA A 48 -12.11 9.52 -1.34
C ALA A 48 -11.45 8.13 -1.22
N ASP A 49 -10.15 8.10 -0.95
CA ASP A 49 -9.41 6.86 -0.72
C ASP A 49 -9.85 6.17 0.57
N ILE A 50 -9.95 6.93 1.67
CA ILE A 50 -10.43 6.43 2.97
C ILE A 50 -11.86 5.87 2.85
N GLY A 51 -12.77 6.56 2.16
CA GLY A 51 -14.13 6.08 1.94
C GLY A 51 -14.19 4.81 1.09
N THR A 52 -13.25 4.62 0.16
CA THR A 52 -13.12 3.36 -0.58
C THR A 52 -12.67 2.23 0.33
N ILE A 53 -11.69 2.49 1.21
CA ILE A 53 -11.20 1.50 2.18
C ILE A 53 -12.31 1.14 3.18
N GLU A 54 -13.04 2.12 3.70
CA GLU A 54 -14.16 1.90 4.62
C GLU A 54 -15.27 1.08 3.97
N LYS A 55 -15.63 1.38 2.71
CA LYS A 55 -16.62 0.57 1.97
C LYS A 55 -16.19 -0.90 1.83
N LEU A 56 -14.91 -1.15 1.56
CA LEU A 56 -14.39 -2.51 1.34
C LEU A 56 -14.19 -3.28 2.65
N THR A 57 -13.83 -2.62 3.74
CA THR A 57 -13.38 -3.29 4.97
C THR A 57 -14.33 -3.11 6.17
N GLY A 58 -15.21 -2.11 6.11
CA GLY A 58 -16.00 -1.64 7.25
C GLY A 58 -15.19 -0.89 8.31
N ILE A 59 -13.92 -0.59 8.05
CA ILE A 59 -13.01 0.10 8.98
C ILE A 59 -12.91 1.57 8.60
N ARG A 60 -13.22 2.44 9.55
CA ARG A 60 -13.03 3.89 9.42
C ARG A 60 -11.55 4.23 9.38
N GLY A 61 -11.18 5.20 8.57
CA GLY A 61 -9.82 5.73 8.49
C GLY A 61 -9.77 7.22 8.73
N GLU A 62 -8.55 7.74 8.77
CA GLU A 62 -8.26 9.16 9.01
C GLU A 62 -7.55 9.79 7.80
N ASP A 63 -7.93 11.01 7.45
CA ASP A 63 -7.25 11.82 6.43
C ASP A 63 -6.60 13.04 7.10
N PHE A 64 -5.33 12.89 7.48
CA PHE A 64 -4.52 13.93 8.11
C PHE A 64 -3.87 14.87 7.09
N SER A 65 -4.25 14.84 5.82
CA SER A 65 -3.61 15.66 4.79
C SER A 65 -3.78 17.18 4.96
N SER A 66 -4.68 17.62 5.83
CA SER A 66 -4.91 19.03 6.17
C SER A 66 -4.32 19.42 7.53
N GLU A 67 -3.71 18.48 8.26
CA GLU A 67 -3.08 18.74 9.54
C GLU A 67 -1.76 19.50 9.36
N GLU A 68 -1.39 20.31 10.34
CA GLU A 68 -0.13 21.05 10.32
C GLU A 68 1.09 20.10 10.36
N ASP A 69 1.01 19.06 11.20
CA ASP A 69 1.96 17.94 11.24
C ASP A 69 1.23 16.60 11.14
N PRO A 70 0.97 16.10 9.91
CA PRO A 70 0.30 14.83 9.69
C PRO A 70 1.07 13.63 10.27
N LEU A 71 2.40 13.71 10.38
CA LEU A 71 3.21 12.60 10.90
C LEU A 71 3.18 12.57 12.43
N ALA A 72 3.05 13.71 13.11
CA ALA A 72 2.74 13.74 14.54
C ALA A 72 1.41 13.03 14.82
N LYS A 73 0.37 13.27 14.03
CA LYS A 73 -0.93 12.56 14.16
C LYS A 73 -0.84 11.06 13.95
N VAL A 74 -0.03 10.61 12.98
CA VAL A 74 0.26 9.18 12.81
C VAL A 74 0.93 8.58 14.04
N ARG A 75 1.91 9.28 14.64
CA ARG A 75 2.61 8.80 15.85
C ARG A 75 1.68 8.76 17.05
N GLU A 76 0.95 9.85 17.31
CA GLU A 76 -0.06 9.94 18.38
C GLU A 76 -1.05 8.78 18.29
N LEU A 77 -1.58 8.51 17.09
CA LEU A 77 -2.51 7.40 16.86
C LEU A 77 -1.82 6.06 17.12
N SER A 78 -0.66 5.81 16.52
CA SER A 78 0.14 4.60 16.71
C SER A 78 0.46 4.32 18.20
N ASP A 79 0.74 5.36 18.98
CA ASP A 79 1.11 5.26 20.40
C ASP A 79 -0.07 4.81 21.29
N THR A 80 -1.30 4.89 20.78
CA THR A 80 -2.48 4.29 21.43
C THR A 80 -2.53 2.75 21.34
N GLY A 81 -1.63 2.15 20.55
CA GLY A 81 -1.55 0.70 20.35
C GLY A 81 -2.23 0.19 19.08
N VAL A 82 -2.86 1.06 18.28
CA VAL A 82 -3.44 0.67 16.99
C VAL A 82 -2.38 0.49 15.90
N THR A 83 -2.67 -0.37 14.93
CA THR A 83 -1.84 -0.57 13.73
C THR A 83 -2.31 0.37 12.62
N VAL A 84 -1.51 1.39 12.32
CA VAL A 84 -1.75 2.32 11.22
C VAL A 84 -1.31 1.71 9.89
N VAL A 85 -2.20 1.71 8.90
CA VAL A 85 -1.85 1.43 7.50
C VAL A 85 -1.85 2.75 6.74
N LEU A 86 -0.67 3.32 6.53
CA LEU A 86 -0.47 4.63 5.91
C LEU A 86 -0.42 4.48 4.38
N GLU A 87 -1.38 5.05 3.69
CA GLU A 87 -1.42 5.09 2.23
C GLU A 87 -0.68 6.31 1.66
N GLY A 88 0.26 6.06 0.75
CA GLY A 88 0.90 7.09 -0.06
C GLY A 88 0.07 7.55 -1.25
N SER A 89 0.37 8.75 -1.75
CA SER A 89 -0.25 9.31 -2.94
C SER A 89 0.66 9.22 -4.16
N GLY A 90 0.11 8.79 -5.30
CA GLY A 90 0.85 8.74 -6.57
C GLY A 90 1.95 7.67 -6.61
N GLY A 91 3.11 8.04 -7.19
CA GLY A 91 4.29 7.18 -7.31
C GLY A 91 5.23 7.34 -6.11
N LEU A 92 6.08 6.35 -5.88
CA LEU A 92 6.98 6.30 -4.72
C LEU A 92 7.95 7.49 -4.63
N SER A 93 8.39 8.06 -5.75
CA SER A 93 9.29 9.22 -5.81
C SER A 93 8.58 10.58 -5.84
N VAL A 94 7.25 10.60 -5.70
CA VAL A 94 6.51 11.86 -5.73
C VAL A 94 6.73 12.61 -4.41
N PRO A 95 7.15 13.89 -4.45
CA PRO A 95 7.24 14.73 -3.25
C PRO A 95 5.85 14.98 -2.67
N LEU A 96 5.71 14.78 -1.36
CA LEU A 96 4.46 14.91 -0.62
C LEU A 96 4.60 15.96 0.49
N LEU A 97 5.05 15.55 1.69
CA LEU A 97 5.10 16.38 2.88
C LEU A 97 6.42 17.14 2.96
N ASN A 98 6.38 18.46 2.75
CA ASN A 98 7.56 19.32 2.81
C ASN A 98 8.71 18.80 1.92
N GLY A 99 8.37 18.27 0.74
CA GLY A 99 9.33 17.69 -0.20
C GLY A 99 9.72 16.22 0.06
N LYS A 100 9.34 15.64 1.22
CA LYS A 100 9.56 14.22 1.51
C LYS A 100 8.71 13.34 0.60
N THR A 101 9.30 12.26 0.10
CA THR A 101 8.57 11.19 -0.58
C THR A 101 7.95 10.22 0.43
N ILE A 102 7.07 9.33 -0.04
CA ILE A 102 6.53 8.28 0.82
C ILE A 102 7.60 7.30 1.31
N ALA A 103 8.73 7.16 0.59
CA ALA A 103 9.86 6.36 1.05
C ALA A 103 10.60 7.04 2.20
N ASP A 104 10.82 8.35 2.12
CA ASP A 104 11.41 9.12 3.22
C ASP A 104 10.52 9.04 4.47
N ILE A 105 9.19 9.16 4.28
CA ILE A 105 8.20 9.02 5.38
C ILE A 105 8.28 7.62 6.01
N ALA A 106 8.35 6.55 5.20
CA ALA A 106 8.48 5.19 5.72
C ALA A 106 9.78 4.99 6.50
N ALA A 107 10.90 5.55 6.01
CA ALA A 107 12.19 5.50 6.70
C ALA A 107 12.15 6.25 8.03
N GLU A 108 11.59 7.46 8.06
CA GLU A 108 11.45 8.28 9.27
C GLU A 108 10.58 7.61 10.34
N LEU A 109 9.52 6.92 9.92
CA LEU A 109 8.65 6.16 10.82
C LEU A 109 9.22 4.77 11.18
N ASN A 110 10.38 4.39 10.64
CA ASN A 110 10.94 3.04 10.72
C ASN A 110 9.92 1.95 10.35
N ALA A 111 9.04 2.27 9.40
CA ALA A 111 7.91 1.45 9.02
C ALA A 111 8.26 0.56 7.82
N PRO A 112 7.83 -0.72 7.81
CA PRO A 112 7.88 -1.51 6.59
C PRO A 112 7.02 -0.88 5.50
N MET A 113 7.52 -0.91 4.27
CA MET A 113 6.79 -0.48 3.09
C MET A 113 6.37 -1.67 2.22
N ILE A 114 5.11 -1.68 1.78
CA ILE A 114 4.63 -2.49 0.66
C ILE A 114 4.60 -1.60 -0.58
N VAL A 115 5.16 -2.11 -1.69
CA VAL A 115 5.16 -1.41 -2.98
C VAL A 115 4.19 -2.10 -3.94
N VAL A 116 3.19 -1.35 -4.37
CA VAL A 116 2.13 -1.81 -5.26
C VAL A 116 2.52 -1.56 -6.72
N SER A 117 2.65 -2.63 -7.48
CA SER A 117 2.95 -2.60 -8.91
C SER A 117 1.70 -2.86 -9.75
N GLY A 118 1.57 -2.14 -10.86
CA GLY A 118 0.68 -2.56 -11.94
C GLY A 118 1.26 -3.77 -12.69
N MET A 119 0.50 -4.28 -13.67
CA MET A 119 0.87 -5.43 -14.52
C MET A 119 1.15 -5.04 -15.99
N ALA A 120 1.24 -3.74 -16.28
CA ALA A 120 1.47 -3.26 -17.64
C ALA A 120 2.91 -3.49 -18.11
N SER A 121 3.13 -3.40 -19.43
CA SER A 121 4.47 -3.40 -20.02
C SER A 121 5.37 -2.37 -19.32
N GLY A 122 6.57 -2.77 -18.92
CA GLY A 122 7.52 -1.92 -18.17
C GLY A 122 7.41 -2.01 -16.64
N ALA A 123 6.40 -2.72 -16.08
CA ALA A 123 6.26 -2.90 -14.63
C ALA A 123 7.52 -3.47 -13.96
N VAL A 124 8.24 -4.36 -14.65
CA VAL A 124 9.54 -4.91 -14.21
C VAL A 124 10.54 -3.80 -13.91
N GLY A 125 10.82 -2.95 -14.90
CA GLY A 125 11.81 -1.88 -14.77
C GLY A 125 11.41 -0.88 -13.69
N LEU A 126 10.13 -0.52 -13.65
CA LEU A 126 9.59 0.39 -12.62
C LEU A 126 9.72 -0.20 -11.21
N ALA A 127 9.46 -1.49 -11.03
CA ALA A 127 9.59 -2.14 -9.72
C ALA A 127 11.06 -2.19 -9.26
N VAL A 128 12.00 -2.52 -10.17
CA VAL A 128 13.44 -2.49 -9.87
C VAL A 128 13.88 -1.09 -9.45
N GLN A 129 13.52 -0.06 -10.22
CA GLN A 129 13.87 1.33 -9.94
C GLN A 129 13.26 1.82 -8.63
N ALA A 130 11.98 1.51 -8.38
CA ALA A 130 11.29 1.95 -7.17
C ALA A 130 11.86 1.31 -5.90
N VAL A 131 12.22 0.03 -5.93
CA VAL A 131 12.85 -0.63 -4.77
C VAL A 131 14.27 -0.10 -4.56
N ALA A 132 15.03 0.18 -5.62
CA ALA A 132 16.33 0.82 -5.50
C ALA A 132 16.22 2.22 -4.88
N PHE A 133 15.26 3.03 -5.35
CA PHE A 133 14.99 4.36 -4.78
C PHE A 133 14.56 4.27 -3.32
N ALA A 134 13.62 3.38 -2.98
CA ALA A 134 13.14 3.22 -1.61
C ALA A 134 14.29 2.89 -0.64
N ARG A 135 15.19 1.99 -1.05
CA ARG A 135 16.40 1.65 -0.30
C ARG A 135 17.35 2.83 -0.17
N ALA A 136 17.51 3.63 -1.22
CA ALA A 136 18.34 4.84 -1.19
C ALA A 136 17.80 5.90 -0.20
N CYS A 137 16.48 5.98 -0.04
CA CYS A 137 15.81 6.78 1.01
C CYS A 137 15.91 6.16 2.42
N GLY A 138 16.53 4.98 2.58
CA GLY A 138 16.60 4.27 3.86
C GLY A 138 15.35 3.47 4.22
N ALA A 139 14.37 3.36 3.31
CA ALA A 139 13.13 2.63 3.57
C ALA A 139 13.32 1.11 3.43
N ARG A 140 12.67 0.36 4.32
CA ARG A 140 12.64 -1.11 4.27
C ARG A 140 11.43 -1.58 3.45
N VAL A 141 11.68 -2.07 2.24
CA VAL A 141 10.63 -2.69 1.41
C VAL A 141 10.37 -4.12 1.91
N ALA A 142 9.19 -4.33 2.48
CA ALA A 142 8.74 -5.60 3.03
C ALA A 142 8.10 -6.53 1.99
N GLY A 143 7.60 -5.98 0.87
CA GLY A 143 7.03 -6.80 -0.19
C GLY A 143 6.57 -6.02 -1.42
N LEU A 144 6.46 -6.73 -2.54
CA LEU A 144 5.77 -6.31 -3.75
C LEU A 144 4.37 -6.90 -3.78
N LEU A 145 3.39 -6.08 -4.13
CA LEU A 145 2.01 -6.51 -4.33
C LEU A 145 1.53 -6.12 -5.73
N GLY A 146 0.92 -7.06 -6.43
CA GLY A 146 0.27 -6.81 -7.72
C GLY A 146 -1.07 -6.13 -7.53
N GLY A 147 -1.22 -4.87 -7.89
CA GLY A 147 -2.41 -4.10 -7.54
C GLY A 147 -3.63 -4.33 -8.44
N LYS A 148 -3.41 -4.76 -9.69
CA LYS A 148 -4.47 -5.06 -10.67
C LYS A 148 -4.01 -6.13 -11.66
N LEU A 149 -4.39 -7.37 -11.43
CA LEU A 149 -4.16 -8.49 -12.34
C LEU A 149 -5.37 -8.64 -13.28
N PRO A 150 -5.21 -8.42 -14.59
CA PRO A 150 -6.31 -8.55 -15.54
C PRO A 150 -6.94 -9.95 -15.56
N SER A 151 -8.26 -10.00 -15.76
CA SER A 151 -8.93 -11.27 -16.02
C SER A 151 -8.37 -11.91 -17.30
N GLY A 152 -8.13 -13.22 -17.28
CA GLY A 152 -7.54 -13.93 -18.41
C GLY A 152 -6.04 -13.65 -18.64
N ALA A 153 -5.36 -12.95 -17.73
CA ALA A 153 -3.91 -12.74 -17.82
C ALA A 153 -3.16 -14.06 -18.03
N ASP A 154 -2.26 -14.06 -19.03
CA ASP A 154 -1.44 -15.21 -19.35
C ASP A 154 -0.44 -15.54 -18.23
N LEU A 155 0.20 -16.71 -18.32
CA LEU A 155 1.15 -17.16 -17.32
C LEU A 155 2.31 -16.17 -17.16
N ARG A 156 2.77 -15.56 -18.26
CA ARG A 156 3.86 -14.60 -18.25
C ARG A 156 3.52 -13.37 -17.40
N THR A 157 2.34 -12.79 -17.61
CA THR A 157 1.86 -11.64 -16.83
C THR A 157 1.74 -12.00 -15.35
N ARG A 158 1.20 -13.20 -15.04
CA ARG A 158 1.06 -13.67 -13.66
C ARG A 158 2.39 -13.89 -12.94
N LEU A 159 3.41 -14.37 -13.66
CA LEU A 159 4.72 -14.65 -13.09
C LEU A 159 5.68 -13.46 -13.10
N THR A 160 5.37 -12.39 -13.84
CA THR A 160 6.25 -11.22 -14.00
C THR A 160 6.71 -10.67 -12.65
N LEU A 161 5.79 -10.41 -11.71
CA LEU A 161 6.18 -9.88 -10.40
C LEU A 161 6.89 -10.92 -9.52
N VAL A 162 6.64 -12.21 -9.71
CA VAL A 162 7.38 -13.29 -9.02
C VAL A 162 8.85 -13.25 -9.44
N GLU A 163 9.13 -13.16 -10.74
CA GLU A 163 10.49 -13.09 -11.27
C GLU A 163 11.21 -11.83 -10.80
N VAL A 164 10.54 -10.68 -10.86
CA VAL A 164 11.09 -9.39 -10.40
C VAL A 164 11.42 -9.42 -8.91
N SER A 165 10.51 -9.96 -8.10
CA SER A 165 10.68 -10.06 -6.64
C SER A 165 11.97 -10.81 -6.26
N ARG A 166 12.28 -11.89 -6.98
CA ARG A 166 13.52 -12.67 -6.82
C ARG A 166 14.74 -11.84 -7.21
N ALA A 167 14.68 -11.13 -8.34
CA ALA A 167 15.80 -10.33 -8.83
C ALA A 167 16.18 -9.18 -7.88
N ILE A 168 15.19 -8.55 -7.24
CA ILE A 168 15.42 -7.41 -6.34
C ILE A 168 15.57 -7.81 -4.86
N GLY A 169 15.33 -9.07 -4.52
CA GLY A 169 15.41 -9.57 -3.14
C GLY A 169 14.32 -9.00 -2.23
N VAL A 170 13.09 -8.89 -2.73
CA VAL A 170 11.91 -8.45 -1.97
C VAL A 170 10.83 -9.51 -2.10
N PRO A 171 10.12 -9.92 -1.03
CA PRO A 171 9.05 -10.90 -1.13
C PRO A 171 7.92 -10.46 -2.07
N PHE A 172 7.39 -11.39 -2.87
CA PHE A 172 6.12 -11.17 -3.57
C PHE A 172 4.96 -11.60 -2.68
N LEU A 173 4.04 -10.67 -2.40
CA LEU A 173 2.93 -10.87 -1.48
C LEU A 173 1.68 -11.42 -2.17
N GLY A 174 1.64 -11.43 -3.51
CA GLY A 174 0.48 -11.84 -4.30
C GLY A 174 -0.07 -10.72 -5.16
N SER A 175 -1.19 -11.00 -5.84
CA SER A 175 -1.87 -10.05 -6.73
C SER A 175 -3.35 -9.95 -6.41
N LEU A 176 -3.88 -8.74 -6.46
CA LEU A 176 -5.30 -8.45 -6.50
C LEU A 176 -5.81 -8.58 -7.92
N ASN A 177 -6.92 -9.29 -8.11
CA ASN A 177 -7.59 -9.35 -9.41
C ASN A 177 -8.20 -7.99 -9.75
N ASP A 178 -8.27 -7.68 -11.04
CA ASP A 178 -8.96 -6.47 -11.48
C ASP A 178 -10.46 -6.53 -11.08
N GLY A 179 -11.02 -5.38 -10.70
CA GLY A 179 -12.40 -5.26 -10.23
C GLY A 179 -12.66 -5.61 -8.75
N VAL A 180 -11.69 -6.15 -8.00
CA VAL A 180 -11.93 -6.50 -6.57
C VAL A 180 -12.27 -5.27 -5.71
N GLY A 181 -11.83 -4.08 -6.10
CA GLY A 181 -12.17 -2.82 -5.43
C GLY A 181 -13.64 -2.39 -5.56
N SER A 182 -14.44 -3.10 -6.34
CA SER A 182 -15.89 -2.85 -6.50
C SER A 182 -16.77 -3.86 -5.75
N LEU A 183 -16.17 -4.84 -5.07
CA LEU A 183 -16.89 -5.88 -4.35
C LEU A 183 -17.52 -5.36 -3.04
N GLY A 184 -18.49 -6.11 -2.50
CA GLY A 184 -18.94 -5.96 -1.12
C GLY A 184 -17.90 -6.52 -0.14
N SER A 185 -17.98 -6.13 1.14
CA SER A 185 -16.93 -6.43 2.12
C SER A 185 -16.66 -7.93 2.31
N GLU A 186 -17.71 -8.76 2.27
CA GLU A 186 -17.57 -10.22 2.41
C GLU A 186 -16.85 -10.84 1.19
N GLN A 187 -17.29 -10.50 -0.03
CA GLN A 187 -16.64 -10.99 -1.24
C GLN A 187 -15.21 -10.44 -1.38
N PHE A 188 -14.97 -9.22 -0.91
CA PHE A 188 -13.64 -8.63 -0.88
C PHE A 188 -12.71 -9.46 0.00
N ALA A 189 -13.10 -9.78 1.24
CA ALA A 189 -12.31 -10.62 2.14
C ALA A 189 -11.97 -11.99 1.54
N GLN A 190 -12.94 -12.67 0.91
CA GLN A 190 -12.72 -13.96 0.23
C GLN A 190 -11.70 -13.86 -0.92
N ALA A 191 -11.72 -12.73 -1.65
CA ALA A 191 -10.80 -12.48 -2.75
C ALA A 191 -9.33 -12.24 -2.31
N LEU A 192 -9.06 -12.09 -1.01
CA LEU A 192 -7.71 -11.86 -0.48
C LEU A 192 -6.94 -13.14 -0.13
N SER A 193 -7.55 -14.32 -0.32
CA SER A 193 -6.93 -15.63 0.01
C SER A 193 -5.58 -15.91 -0.68
N THR A 194 -5.24 -15.16 -1.73
CA THR A 194 -3.97 -15.24 -2.45
C THR A 194 -2.95 -14.15 -2.07
N ILE A 195 -3.25 -13.34 -1.06
CA ILE A 195 -2.36 -12.30 -0.54
C ILE A 195 -1.76 -12.75 0.79
N PHE A 196 -0.43 -12.77 0.88
CA PHE A 196 0.31 -13.26 2.04
C PHE A 196 1.19 -12.16 2.61
N LEU A 197 0.82 -11.62 3.77
CA LEU A 197 1.64 -10.69 4.53
C LEU A 197 2.71 -11.42 5.35
N PRO A 198 3.81 -10.75 5.77
CA PRO A 198 4.79 -11.34 6.67
C PRO A 198 4.16 -11.96 7.92
N LYS A 199 4.72 -13.07 8.41
CA LYS A 199 4.14 -13.86 9.52
C LYS A 199 4.17 -13.13 10.86
N ASP A 200 5.16 -12.28 11.03
CA ASP A 200 5.41 -11.47 12.22
C ASP A 200 4.54 -10.20 12.29
N TRP A 201 3.75 -9.93 11.25
CA TRP A 201 2.78 -8.84 11.23
C TRP A 201 1.47 -9.28 11.85
#